data_AF-A0A2D7NYF8-F1
#
_entry.id   AF-A0A2D7NYF8-F1
#
_cell.length_a   1.000
_cell.length_b   1.000
_cell.length_c   1.000
_cell.angle_alpha   90.00
_cell.angle_beta   90.00
_cell.angle_gamma   90.00
#
_symmetry.space_group_name_H-M   'P 1'
#
loop_
_entity.id
_entity.type
_entity.pdbx_description
1 polymer ?
#
loop_
_entity_poly.entity_id
_entity_poly.type
_entity_poly.pdbx_seq_one_letter_code
_entity_poly.pdbx_strand_id
1 'polypeptide(L)'
;MTLANGDYEFKFATDVNDQETLTEGSDCTLTTDIYTNRTLAVSGASIIYGVVCWESCLDCLPNVITSDLVGKDWTLWERPGVIAVGPGIGRGDYFTADQAWVDGAPCLFDDTFTFDDTGGFVINVGDGVLLENSMDSVSTSGCVAVGDIPNNLTAWGGGAFTYTFEEGSETSLPTISVTGNGAYIGFFKGGAGTEQTSPIDTTITYEIINFYDGPINNRMHIGVDYSAAGDGSAYWNYWLTSPVQ
;
A
#
# COMPACT_ATOMS: atom_id res chain seq x y z
N MET A 1 0.36 0.72 -20.81
CA MET A 1 0.11 1.80 -21.79
C MET A 1 0.93 3.01 -21.38
N THR A 2 1.53 3.73 -22.33
CA THR A 2 2.31 4.94 -22.05
C THR A 2 1.60 6.12 -22.70
N LEU A 3 1.26 7.12 -21.91
CA LEU A 3 0.68 8.38 -22.35
C LEU A 3 1.72 9.49 -22.26
N ALA A 4 1.64 10.48 -23.15
CA ALA A 4 2.43 11.70 -23.02
C ALA A 4 1.91 12.55 -21.85
N ASN A 5 2.67 13.55 -21.42
CA ASN A 5 2.14 14.50 -20.44
C ASN A 5 1.01 15.32 -21.07
N GLY A 6 -0.08 15.49 -20.33
CA GLY A 6 -1.27 16.20 -20.78
C GLY A 6 -2.53 15.74 -20.09
N ASP A 7 -3.64 16.39 -20.43
CA ASP A 7 -4.97 16.06 -19.94
C ASP A 7 -5.67 15.16 -20.95
N TYR A 8 -6.29 14.09 -20.45
CA TYR A 8 -6.97 13.09 -21.23
C TYR A 8 -8.42 12.96 -20.78
N GLU A 9 -9.32 12.76 -21.73
CA GLU A 9 -10.71 12.35 -21.49
C GLU A 9 -10.89 10.88 -21.85
N PHE A 10 -11.61 10.12 -21.03
CA PHE A 10 -11.91 8.72 -21.33
C PHE A 10 -13.21 8.25 -20.66
N LYS A 11 -13.69 7.09 -21.09
CA LYS A 11 -14.84 6.37 -20.51
C LYS A 11 -14.63 4.88 -20.62
N PHE A 12 -15.24 4.14 -19.71
CA PHE A 12 -15.39 2.70 -19.88
C PHE A 12 -16.63 2.40 -20.73
N ALA A 13 -16.53 1.30 -21.48
CA ALA A 13 -17.62 0.76 -22.26
C ALA A 13 -17.54 -0.77 -22.19
N THR A 14 -18.68 -1.43 -21.97
CA THR A 14 -18.75 -2.90 -22.03
C THR A 14 -18.87 -3.35 -23.50
N ASP A 15 -19.48 -2.53 -24.34
CA ASP A 15 -19.56 -2.70 -25.79
C ASP A 15 -19.70 -1.35 -26.54
N VAL A 16 -19.90 -1.40 -27.86
CA VAL A 16 -19.98 -0.17 -28.70
C VAL A 16 -21.23 0.69 -28.47
N ASN A 17 -22.25 0.14 -27.81
CA ASN A 17 -23.52 0.81 -27.52
C ASN A 17 -23.76 1.00 -26.02
N ASP A 18 -22.95 0.37 -25.18
CA ASP A 18 -23.02 0.41 -23.72
C ASP A 18 -21.73 1.01 -23.15
N GLN A 19 -21.77 2.33 -22.98
CA GLN A 19 -20.72 3.14 -22.38
C GLN A 19 -21.27 3.86 -21.15
N GLU A 20 -20.39 4.23 -20.23
CA GLU A 20 -20.79 4.94 -19.01
C GLU A 20 -21.62 6.20 -19.30
N THR A 21 -22.72 6.38 -18.57
CA THR A 21 -23.49 7.63 -18.47
C THR A 21 -23.08 8.40 -17.20
N LEU A 22 -21.97 9.13 -17.29
CA LEU A 22 -21.42 9.91 -16.17
C LEU A 22 -22.23 11.20 -15.92
N THR A 23 -22.34 11.58 -14.64
CA THR A 23 -23.01 12.81 -14.22
C THR A 23 -22.13 14.04 -14.49
N GLU A 24 -22.64 14.98 -15.29
CA GLU A 24 -21.95 16.24 -15.62
C GLU A 24 -21.64 17.05 -14.34
N GLY A 25 -20.43 17.62 -14.30
CA GLY A 25 -19.98 18.47 -13.19
C GLY A 25 -19.52 17.71 -11.94
N SER A 26 -19.44 16.38 -11.99
CA SER A 26 -18.80 15.58 -10.94
C SER A 26 -17.29 15.83 -10.91
N ASP A 27 -16.66 15.62 -9.76
CA ASP A 27 -15.24 15.97 -9.50
C ASP A 27 -14.23 15.36 -10.49
N CYS A 28 -14.54 14.20 -11.07
CA CYS A 28 -13.67 13.54 -12.05
C CYS A 28 -14.09 13.76 -13.51
N THR A 29 -15.19 14.49 -13.78
CA THR A 29 -15.76 14.59 -15.13
C THR A 29 -15.44 15.90 -15.82
N LEU A 30 -15.35 15.84 -17.14
CA LEU A 30 -15.38 16.99 -18.04
C LEU A 30 -16.44 16.76 -19.10
N THR A 31 -17.27 17.77 -19.35
CA THR A 31 -18.27 17.74 -20.41
C THR A 31 -17.79 18.57 -21.59
N THR A 32 -17.50 17.89 -22.69
CA THR A 32 -17.15 18.49 -23.97
C THR A 32 -18.30 18.21 -24.95
N ASP A 33 -18.99 19.26 -25.38
CA ASP A 33 -20.24 19.19 -26.14
C ASP A 33 -21.32 18.35 -25.44
N ILE A 34 -21.66 17.18 -26.00
CA ILE A 34 -22.67 16.25 -25.46
C ILE A 34 -22.06 15.07 -24.70
N TYR A 35 -20.73 15.02 -24.60
CA TYR A 35 -20.01 13.91 -23.98
C TYR A 35 -19.44 14.35 -22.63
N THR A 36 -20.02 13.82 -21.56
CA THR A 36 -19.45 13.91 -20.21
C THR A 36 -18.51 12.74 -20.00
N ASN A 37 -17.19 12.93 -20.02
CA ASN A 37 -16.17 11.89 -19.84
C ASN A 37 -15.45 12.03 -18.50
N ARG A 38 -14.68 10.99 -18.10
CA ARG A 38 -13.71 11.09 -17.01
C ARG A 38 -12.51 11.89 -17.48
N THR A 39 -11.81 12.53 -16.55
CA THR A 39 -10.56 13.25 -16.77
C THR A 39 -9.38 12.51 -16.16
N LEU A 40 -8.22 12.58 -16.82
CA LEU A 40 -6.95 12.05 -16.35
C LEU A 40 -5.84 13.03 -16.69
N ALA A 41 -5.18 13.59 -15.66
CA ALA A 41 -4.00 14.44 -15.83
C ALA A 41 -2.73 13.61 -15.73
N VAL A 42 -1.92 13.57 -16.80
CA VAL A 42 -0.64 12.87 -16.85
C VAL A 42 0.51 13.87 -16.73
N SER A 43 1.31 13.75 -15.67
CA SER A 43 2.37 14.70 -15.32
C SER A 43 3.76 14.07 -15.17
N GLY A 44 4.01 12.93 -15.82
CA GLY A 44 5.32 12.27 -15.88
C GLY A 44 5.58 11.28 -14.75
N ALA A 45 4.73 11.22 -13.73
CA ALA A 45 4.73 10.15 -12.74
C ALA A 45 3.92 8.94 -13.25
N SER A 46 4.31 7.71 -12.85
CA SER A 46 3.48 6.53 -13.10
C SER A 46 2.15 6.68 -12.36
N ILE A 47 1.05 6.57 -13.10
CA ILE A 47 -0.31 6.60 -12.55
C ILE A 47 -0.81 5.16 -12.47
N ILE A 48 -1.19 4.73 -11.27
CA ILE A 48 -2.10 3.60 -11.12
C ILE A 48 -3.50 4.16 -11.07
N TYR A 49 -4.25 3.91 -12.13
CA TYR A 49 -5.68 4.16 -12.14
C TYR A 49 -6.36 2.94 -11.52
N GLY A 50 -7.04 3.13 -10.38
CA GLY A 50 -7.70 2.07 -9.64
C GLY A 50 -8.89 1.47 -10.38
N VAL A 51 -9.53 0.48 -9.76
CA VAL A 51 -10.85 0.02 -10.22
C VAL A 51 -11.83 1.15 -9.91
N VAL A 52 -12.47 1.70 -10.93
CA VAL A 52 -13.52 2.71 -10.74
C VAL A 52 -14.89 2.08 -10.81
N CYS A 53 -15.82 2.63 -10.04
CA CYS A 53 -17.20 2.20 -10.14
C CYS A 53 -17.85 2.74 -11.41
N TRP A 54 -18.57 1.84 -12.08
CA TRP A 54 -19.32 2.13 -13.30
C TRP A 54 -20.19 3.37 -13.09
N GLU A 55 -20.08 4.33 -14.00
CA GLU A 55 -20.83 5.60 -13.96
C GLU A 55 -20.55 6.49 -12.74
N SER A 56 -19.47 6.23 -12.00
CA SER A 56 -19.14 6.94 -10.77
C SER A 56 -17.75 7.57 -10.81
N CYS A 57 -17.62 8.78 -10.28
CA CYS A 57 -16.32 9.40 -10.04
C CYS A 57 -15.56 8.84 -8.85
N LEU A 58 -16.17 7.89 -8.13
CA LEU A 58 -15.53 7.22 -7.00
C LEU A 58 -14.81 5.97 -7.50
N ASP A 59 -13.65 5.72 -6.92
CA ASP A 59 -13.02 4.41 -6.99
C ASP A 59 -14.00 3.38 -6.41
N CYS A 60 -14.10 2.21 -7.04
CA CYS A 60 -14.75 1.10 -6.37
C CYS A 60 -13.92 0.69 -5.18
N LEU A 61 -14.59 0.39 -4.08
CA LEU A 61 -13.95 -0.32 -2.99
C LEU A 61 -13.34 -1.61 -3.57
N PRO A 62 -12.07 -1.89 -3.25
CA PRO A 62 -11.39 -3.00 -3.86
C PRO A 62 -12.08 -4.29 -3.40
N ASN A 63 -12.55 -5.07 -4.38
CA ASN A 63 -13.10 -6.40 -4.12
C ASN A 63 -11.93 -7.37 -3.98
N VAL A 64 -11.45 -7.52 -2.75
CA VAL A 64 -10.36 -8.43 -2.39
C VAL A 64 -10.93 -9.54 -1.55
N ILE A 65 -10.60 -10.78 -1.89
CA ILE A 65 -10.90 -11.97 -1.11
C ILE A 65 -9.62 -12.63 -0.62
N THR A 66 -9.69 -13.52 0.36
CA THR A 66 -8.51 -14.15 0.97
C THR A 66 -7.59 -14.82 -0.05
N SER A 67 -8.13 -15.45 -1.10
CA SER A 67 -7.32 -16.10 -2.15
C SER A 67 -6.47 -15.12 -2.98
N ASP A 68 -6.82 -13.84 -2.97
CA ASP A 68 -6.03 -12.80 -3.64
C ASP A 68 -4.74 -12.49 -2.88
N LEU A 69 -4.71 -12.74 -1.57
CA LEU A 69 -3.53 -12.54 -0.71
C LEU A 69 -2.68 -13.80 -0.58
N VAL A 70 -3.34 -14.94 -0.35
CA VAL A 70 -2.71 -16.18 0.10
C VAL A 70 -1.78 -16.79 -0.95
N GLY A 71 -0.71 -17.40 -0.44
CA GLY A 71 0.26 -18.18 -1.21
C GLY A 71 1.30 -17.33 -1.91
N LYS A 72 1.20 -16.00 -1.87
CA LYS A 72 2.05 -15.05 -2.60
C LYS A 72 3.12 -14.43 -1.70
N ASP A 73 4.28 -14.15 -2.28
CA ASP A 73 5.31 -13.32 -1.65
C ASP A 73 5.08 -11.87 -2.07
N TRP A 74 4.55 -11.08 -1.15
CA TRP A 74 4.37 -9.64 -1.35
C TRP A 74 5.66 -8.92 -0.96
N THR A 75 6.11 -8.00 -1.80
CA THR A 75 7.31 -7.17 -1.59
C THR A 75 6.91 -5.71 -1.76
N LEU A 76 7.67 -4.76 -1.21
CA LEU A 76 7.47 -3.36 -1.56
C LEU A 76 7.75 -3.17 -3.06
N TRP A 77 6.87 -2.43 -3.74
CA TRP A 77 7.03 -2.17 -5.16
C TRP A 77 8.09 -1.09 -5.39
N GLU A 78 9.27 -1.48 -5.87
CA GLU A 78 10.42 -0.58 -6.07
C GLU A 78 10.13 0.56 -7.06
N ARG A 79 9.65 1.70 -6.54
CA ARG A 79 9.33 2.92 -7.28
C ARG A 79 9.24 4.14 -6.35
N PRO A 80 9.36 5.37 -6.89
CA PRO A 80 9.00 6.58 -6.16
C PRO A 80 7.54 6.54 -5.69
N GLY A 81 7.32 6.96 -4.45
CA GLY A 81 6.04 6.93 -3.75
C GLY A 81 5.61 5.56 -3.26
N VAL A 82 6.52 4.59 -3.19
CA VAL A 82 6.27 3.27 -2.58
C VAL A 82 5.91 3.37 -1.10
N ILE A 83 6.51 4.32 -0.39
CA ILE A 83 6.20 4.68 0.99
C ILE A 83 5.80 6.15 1.03
N ALA A 84 4.71 6.44 1.71
CA ALA A 84 4.20 7.80 1.87
C ALA A 84 3.56 7.99 3.26
N VAL A 85 3.63 9.22 3.78
CA VAL A 85 3.03 9.63 5.06
C VAL A 85 2.19 10.87 4.84
N GLY A 86 0.97 10.89 5.39
CA GLY A 86 0.06 12.01 5.17
C GLY A 86 -1.10 12.08 6.16
N PRO A 87 -1.94 13.13 6.03
CA PRO A 87 -3.07 13.41 6.92
C PRO A 87 -4.26 12.45 6.76
N GLY A 88 -4.12 11.41 5.93
CA GLY A 88 -5.21 10.53 5.56
C GLY A 88 -4.71 9.33 4.76
N ILE A 89 -5.58 8.34 4.62
CA ILE A 89 -5.28 7.13 3.86
C ILE A 89 -4.97 7.44 2.39
N GLY A 90 -3.93 6.81 1.85
CA GLY A 90 -3.43 7.01 0.49
C GLY A 90 -2.71 8.34 0.25
N ARG A 91 -2.46 9.13 1.29
CA ARG A 91 -1.85 10.47 1.20
C ARG A 91 -0.35 10.45 1.50
N GLY A 92 0.38 11.38 0.88
CA GLY A 92 1.84 11.51 0.99
C GLY A 92 2.32 12.92 1.31
N ASP A 93 1.43 13.76 1.83
CA ASP A 93 1.64 15.21 2.00
C ASP A 93 2.77 15.54 2.99
N TYR A 94 3.06 14.66 3.95
CA TYR A 94 4.14 14.87 4.95
C TYR A 94 5.47 14.28 4.47
N PHE A 95 5.41 13.12 3.80
CA PHE A 95 6.57 12.45 3.23
C PHE A 95 6.13 11.57 2.06
N THR A 96 6.97 11.50 1.03
CA THR A 96 6.83 10.54 -0.07
C THR A 96 8.25 10.14 -0.48
N ALA A 97 8.55 8.84 -0.48
CA ALA A 97 9.85 8.33 -0.88
C ALA A 97 10.14 8.70 -2.34
N ASP A 98 11.23 9.43 -2.59
CA ASP A 98 11.73 9.67 -3.94
C ASP A 98 12.66 8.54 -4.39
N GLN A 99 13.18 8.63 -5.61
CA GLN A 99 14.09 7.59 -6.13
C GLN A 99 15.36 7.45 -5.29
N ALA A 100 15.92 8.56 -4.78
CA ALA A 100 17.16 8.52 -4.00
C ALA A 100 16.94 7.84 -2.65
N TRP A 101 15.75 8.01 -2.05
CA TRP A 101 15.36 7.30 -0.84
C TRP A 101 15.24 5.79 -1.09
N VAL A 102 14.58 5.40 -2.19
CA VAL A 102 14.42 3.99 -2.61
C VAL A 102 15.80 3.34 -2.81
N ASP A 103 16.68 3.99 -3.58
CA ASP A 103 18.04 3.50 -3.85
C ASP A 103 18.90 3.40 -2.57
N GLY A 104 18.57 4.20 -1.54
CA GLY A 104 19.27 4.26 -0.25
C GLY A 104 18.85 3.17 0.74
N ALA A 105 17.76 2.46 0.49
CA ALA A 105 17.19 1.43 1.37
C ALA A 105 16.95 0.09 0.66
N PRO A 106 17.96 -0.48 -0.04
CA PRO A 106 17.76 -1.66 -0.89
C PRO A 106 17.27 -2.90 -0.12
N CYS A 107 17.67 -3.04 1.16
CA CYS A 107 17.26 -4.14 2.03
C CYS A 107 15.77 -4.15 2.40
N LEU A 108 15.00 -3.12 2.03
CA LEU A 108 13.56 -3.10 2.27
C LEU A 108 12.78 -3.71 1.10
N PHE A 109 13.43 -3.86 -0.06
CA PHE A 109 12.79 -4.30 -1.31
C PHE A 109 12.98 -5.80 -1.59
N ASP A 110 13.82 -6.49 -0.80
CA ASP A 110 13.90 -7.95 -0.75
C ASP A 110 13.11 -8.57 0.41
N ASP A 111 12.49 -7.76 1.26
CA ASP A 111 11.54 -8.20 2.29
C ASP A 111 10.30 -8.85 1.66
N THR A 112 9.94 -10.06 2.11
CA THR A 112 8.72 -10.75 1.69
C THR A 112 7.70 -10.88 2.82
N PHE A 113 6.44 -10.61 2.51
CA PHE A 113 5.27 -10.74 3.37
C PHE A 113 4.36 -11.82 2.79
N THR A 114 4.27 -12.98 3.46
CA THR A 114 3.58 -14.17 2.95
C THR A 114 2.42 -14.56 3.85
N PHE A 115 1.24 -14.76 3.26
CA PHE A 115 0.00 -15.16 3.95
C PHE A 115 -0.38 -16.60 3.59
N ASP A 116 -0.75 -17.42 4.57
CA ASP A 116 -1.26 -18.79 4.34
C ASP A 116 -2.79 -18.90 4.51
N ASP A 117 -3.38 -20.02 4.09
CA ASP A 117 -4.82 -20.28 4.14
C ASP A 117 -5.36 -20.63 5.54
N THR A 118 -4.48 -20.70 6.55
CA THR A 118 -4.80 -21.04 7.94
C THR A 118 -4.65 -19.87 8.91
N GLY A 119 -4.32 -18.67 8.42
CA GLY A 119 -4.12 -17.47 9.22
C GLY A 119 -2.67 -17.26 9.69
N GLY A 120 -1.71 -17.99 9.14
CA GLY A 120 -0.28 -17.78 9.36
C GLY A 120 0.27 -16.66 8.46
N PHE A 121 1.18 -15.88 9.03
CA PHE A 121 1.83 -14.75 8.37
C PHE A 121 3.34 -14.86 8.58
N VAL A 122 4.14 -14.69 7.52
CA VAL A 122 5.59 -14.76 7.60
C VAL A 122 6.19 -13.49 7.02
N ILE A 123 7.14 -12.92 7.76
CA ILE A 123 8.04 -11.87 7.28
C ILE A 123 9.42 -12.49 7.09
N ASN A 124 9.96 -12.41 5.90
CA ASN A 124 11.36 -12.73 5.62
C ASN A 124 12.08 -11.45 5.20
N VAL A 125 13.13 -11.07 5.92
CA VAL A 125 13.87 -9.82 5.71
C VAL A 125 15.19 -10.01 4.96
N GLY A 126 15.38 -11.16 4.31
CA GLY A 126 16.62 -11.47 3.62
C GLY A 126 17.84 -11.38 4.53
N ASP A 127 18.88 -10.68 4.08
CA ASP A 127 20.16 -10.55 4.78
C ASP A 127 20.26 -9.28 5.66
N GLY A 128 19.32 -8.34 5.58
CA GLY A 128 19.38 -7.10 6.33
C GLY A 128 18.06 -6.36 6.48
N VAL A 129 18.01 -5.45 7.45
CA VAL A 129 16.82 -4.64 7.76
C VAL A 129 17.17 -3.16 7.69
N LEU A 130 16.24 -2.33 7.21
CA LEU A 130 16.40 -0.87 7.29
C LEU A 130 16.15 -0.41 8.73
N LEU A 131 17.17 0.10 9.42
CA LEU A 131 17.00 0.77 10.71
C LEU A 131 17.20 2.28 10.54
N GLU A 132 16.43 3.10 11.25
CA GLU A 132 16.57 4.56 11.27
C GLU A 132 17.07 5.06 12.63
N ASN A 133 17.78 6.18 12.65
CA ASN A 133 18.29 6.81 13.87
C ASN A 133 17.20 7.33 14.85
N SER A 134 15.92 7.29 14.45
CA SER A 134 14.78 7.53 15.34
C SER A 134 14.39 6.30 16.17
N MET A 135 14.95 5.13 15.88
CA MET A 135 14.66 3.87 16.58
C MET A 135 15.56 3.68 17.79
N ASP A 136 15.07 2.91 18.76
CA ASP A 136 15.77 2.68 20.01
C ASP A 136 17.10 1.97 19.79
N SER A 137 18.19 2.56 20.29
CA SER A 137 19.56 2.04 20.16
C SER A 137 20.17 2.10 18.75
N VAL A 138 19.60 2.89 17.85
CA VAL A 138 20.13 3.12 16.50
C VAL A 138 20.71 4.53 16.39
N SER A 139 21.99 4.64 16.01
CA SER A 139 22.67 5.94 15.92
C SER A 139 22.81 6.48 14.49
N THR A 140 22.64 5.62 13.48
CA THR A 140 22.75 5.97 12.06
C THR A 140 21.73 5.17 11.27
N SER A 141 21.01 5.85 10.37
CA SER A 141 20.04 5.18 9.49
C SER A 141 20.73 4.41 8.37
N GLY A 142 20.23 3.22 8.05
CA GLY A 142 20.69 2.41 6.93
C GLY A 142 20.33 0.94 7.06
N CYS A 143 20.67 0.17 6.04
CA CYS A 143 20.56 -1.29 6.06
C CYS A 143 21.57 -1.89 7.04
N VAL A 144 21.08 -2.70 7.97
CA VAL A 144 21.86 -3.41 9.00
C VAL A 144 21.69 -4.90 8.78
N ALA A 145 22.79 -5.66 8.79
CA ALA A 145 22.71 -7.11 8.66
C ALA A 145 21.88 -7.73 9.80
N VAL A 146 21.10 -8.78 9.52
CA VAL A 146 20.19 -9.38 10.53
C VAL A 146 20.93 -9.80 11.81
N GLY A 147 22.18 -10.28 11.68
CA GLY A 147 23.02 -10.67 12.82
C GLY A 147 23.50 -9.50 13.69
N ASP A 148 23.42 -8.27 13.20
CA ASP A 148 23.89 -7.05 13.86
C ASP A 148 22.73 -6.19 14.40
N ILE A 149 21.48 -6.66 14.30
CA ILE A 149 20.32 -5.97 14.86
C ILE A 149 20.48 -5.84 16.39
N PRO A 150 20.30 -4.65 16.97
CA PRO A 150 20.32 -4.47 18.43
C PRO A 150 19.35 -5.42 19.15
N ASN A 151 19.74 -5.96 20.31
CA ASN A 151 18.96 -6.95 21.06
C ASN A 151 17.49 -6.53 21.33
N ASN A 152 17.24 -5.24 21.52
CA ASN A 152 15.88 -4.72 21.75
C ASN A 152 15.02 -4.66 20.47
N LEU A 153 15.61 -4.85 19.29
CA LEU A 153 14.96 -4.74 17.98
C LEU A 153 14.93 -6.06 17.21
N THR A 154 15.48 -7.15 17.75
CA THR A 154 15.64 -8.44 17.03
C THR A 154 14.34 -9.05 16.51
N ALA A 155 13.19 -8.68 17.09
CA ALA A 155 11.89 -9.15 16.63
C ALA A 155 11.50 -8.59 15.24
N TRP A 156 12.17 -7.53 14.75
CA TRP A 156 12.03 -7.08 13.37
C TRP A 156 12.95 -7.82 12.38
N GLY A 157 13.78 -8.77 12.84
CA GLY A 157 14.64 -9.61 12.00
C GLY A 157 13.91 -10.72 11.23
N GLY A 158 12.61 -10.54 10.94
CA GLY A 158 11.74 -11.55 10.34
C GLY A 158 11.21 -12.57 11.35
N GLY A 159 10.28 -13.41 10.90
CA GLY A 159 9.64 -14.42 11.75
C GLY A 159 8.29 -14.90 11.25
N ALA A 160 7.70 -15.78 12.05
CA ALA A 160 6.34 -16.27 11.87
C ALA A 160 5.39 -15.61 12.88
N PHE A 161 4.23 -15.21 12.37
CA PHE A 161 3.20 -14.42 13.01
C PHE A 161 1.82 -14.97 12.60
N THR A 162 0.76 -14.29 13.00
CA THR A 162 -0.60 -14.59 12.50
C THR A 162 -1.20 -13.38 11.80
N TYR A 163 -2.19 -13.64 10.97
CA TYR A 163 -3.03 -12.59 10.40
C TYR A 163 -4.50 -12.99 10.35
N THR A 164 -5.35 -11.98 10.24
CA THR A 164 -6.74 -12.11 9.82
C THR A 164 -7.00 -11.21 8.63
N PHE A 165 -7.96 -11.60 7.80
CA PHE A 165 -8.46 -10.81 6.69
C PHE A 165 -9.96 -10.61 6.83
N GLU A 166 -10.42 -9.38 6.66
CA GLU A 166 -11.84 -9.03 6.61
C GLU A 166 -12.13 -8.42 5.24
N GLU A 167 -13.08 -9.02 4.51
CA GLU A 167 -13.53 -8.50 3.21
C GLU A 167 -14.15 -7.11 3.36
N GLY A 168 -13.99 -6.29 2.33
CA GLY A 168 -14.65 -4.99 2.26
C GLY A 168 -16.16 -5.13 2.17
N SER A 169 -16.87 -4.05 2.49
CA SER A 169 -18.30 -3.91 2.24
C SER A 169 -18.55 -2.77 1.26
N GLU A 170 -19.81 -2.42 0.97
CA GLU A 170 -20.12 -1.20 0.21
C GLU A 170 -19.67 0.09 0.91
N THR A 171 -19.37 0.03 2.21
CA THR A 171 -19.06 1.20 3.04
C THR A 171 -17.74 1.11 3.79
N SER A 172 -16.95 0.05 3.58
CA SER A 172 -15.68 -0.16 4.28
C SER A 172 -14.65 -0.81 3.37
N LEU A 173 -13.39 -0.37 3.49
CA LEU A 173 -12.27 -1.02 2.82
C LEU A 173 -12.03 -2.43 3.42
N PRO A 174 -11.51 -3.38 2.64
CA PRO A 174 -11.00 -4.64 3.19
C PRO A 174 -9.84 -4.35 4.14
N THR A 175 -9.63 -5.23 5.13
CA THR A 175 -8.53 -5.06 6.08
C THR A 175 -7.69 -6.31 6.24
N ILE A 176 -6.39 -6.11 6.43
CA ILE A 176 -5.42 -7.13 6.84
C ILE A 176 -4.93 -6.76 8.23
N SER A 177 -5.15 -7.63 9.21
CA SER A 177 -4.63 -7.44 10.57
C SER A 177 -3.55 -8.44 10.86
N VAL A 178 -2.31 -7.99 11.05
CA VAL A 178 -1.17 -8.86 11.43
C VAL A 178 -0.92 -8.76 12.93
N THR A 179 -0.61 -9.88 13.58
CA THR A 179 -0.48 -9.95 15.04
C THR A 179 0.79 -10.66 15.46
N GLY A 180 1.48 -10.05 16.43
CA GLY A 180 2.63 -10.62 17.13
C GLY A 180 3.73 -9.60 17.39
N ASN A 181 4.70 -9.96 18.23
CA ASN A 181 5.81 -9.10 18.58
C ASN A 181 6.72 -8.80 17.37
N GLY A 182 6.62 -7.59 16.82
CA GLY A 182 7.37 -7.19 15.63
C GLY A 182 6.71 -7.55 14.30
N ALA A 183 5.42 -7.90 14.28
CA ALA A 183 4.67 -8.06 13.04
C ALA A 183 4.40 -6.70 12.36
N TYR A 184 4.55 -6.63 11.04
CA TYR A 184 4.24 -5.46 10.20
C TYR A 184 4.08 -5.86 8.74
N ILE A 185 3.57 -4.95 7.91
CA ILE A 185 3.61 -4.99 6.45
C ILE A 185 4.23 -3.68 5.95
N GLY A 186 5.14 -3.77 4.97
CA GLY A 186 5.82 -2.60 4.40
C GLY A 186 6.99 -2.16 5.27
N PHE A 187 6.78 -1.15 6.12
CA PHE A 187 7.83 -0.66 7.02
C PHE A 187 7.33 -0.62 8.46
N PHE A 188 8.10 -1.21 9.37
CA PHE A 188 7.70 -1.47 10.75
C PHE A 188 7.47 -0.20 11.60
N LYS A 189 7.88 0.98 11.12
CA LYS A 189 7.58 2.26 11.77
C LYS A 189 6.08 2.58 11.78
N GLY A 190 5.34 2.11 10.78
CA GLY A 190 3.89 2.29 10.70
C GLY A 190 3.16 1.30 11.60
N GLY A 191 2.57 1.80 12.68
CA GLY A 191 1.73 1.03 13.60
C GLY A 191 0.79 1.94 14.39
N ALA A 192 -0.20 1.35 15.05
CA ALA A 192 -1.27 2.11 15.69
C ALA A 192 -0.76 3.04 16.82
N GLY A 193 -1.31 4.25 16.89
CA GLY A 193 -1.13 5.18 18.00
C GLY A 193 0.13 6.05 17.99
N THR A 194 1.23 5.58 17.39
CA THR A 194 2.46 6.36 17.19
C THR A 194 3.40 5.65 16.21
N GLU A 195 4.37 6.37 15.67
CA GLU A 195 5.52 5.75 15.01
C GLU A 195 6.26 4.84 16.00
N GLN A 196 6.53 3.60 15.60
CA GLN A 196 7.19 2.61 16.45
C GLN A 196 8.71 2.86 16.50
N THR A 197 9.28 2.85 17.71
CA THR A 197 10.74 2.94 17.93
C THR A 197 11.36 1.62 18.39
N SER A 198 10.52 0.66 18.79
CA SER A 198 10.88 -0.72 19.13
C SER A 198 9.73 -1.67 18.80
N PRO A 199 10.01 -2.98 18.58
CA PRO A 199 8.97 -3.98 18.36
C PRO A 199 7.98 -4.04 19.50
N ILE A 200 6.70 -4.16 19.16
CA ILE A 200 5.62 -4.34 20.11
C ILE A 200 4.80 -5.58 19.77
N ASP A 201 4.34 -6.29 20.80
CA ASP A 201 3.38 -7.39 20.67
C ASP A 201 1.97 -6.82 20.58
N THR A 202 1.50 -6.62 19.35
CA THR A 202 0.22 -5.98 19.06
C THR A 202 -0.39 -6.55 17.79
N THR A 203 -1.62 -6.14 17.52
CA THR A 203 -2.24 -6.26 16.19
C THR A 203 -2.10 -4.92 15.45
N ILE A 204 -1.63 -4.97 14.21
CA ILE A 204 -1.59 -3.83 13.29
C ILE A 204 -2.56 -4.10 12.15
N THR A 205 -3.52 -3.20 11.98
CA THR A 205 -4.56 -3.29 10.94
C THR A 205 -4.25 -2.35 9.80
N TYR A 206 -4.20 -2.91 8.60
CA TYR A 206 -3.99 -2.23 7.34
C TYR A 206 -5.28 -2.23 6.53
N GLU A 207 -5.65 -1.08 5.99
CA GLU A 207 -6.78 -0.91 5.08
C GLU A 207 -6.28 -1.04 3.64
N ILE A 208 -6.90 -1.90 2.83
CA ILE A 208 -6.55 -2.05 1.41
C ILE A 208 -7.28 -0.96 0.62
N ILE A 209 -6.51 -0.01 0.11
CA ILE A 209 -6.97 1.16 -0.62
C ILE A 209 -7.29 0.74 -2.06
N ASN A 210 -6.31 0.13 -2.73
CA ASN A 210 -6.41 -0.35 -4.10
C ASN A 210 -5.84 -1.76 -4.20
N PHE A 211 -6.45 -2.58 -5.05
CA PHE A 211 -5.94 -3.89 -5.45
C PHE A 211 -5.98 -4.01 -6.97
N TYR A 212 -4.94 -4.61 -7.55
CA TYR A 212 -4.85 -4.86 -8.98
C TYR A 212 -4.35 -6.29 -9.20
N ASP A 213 -5.22 -7.15 -9.72
CA ASP A 213 -4.89 -8.46 -10.25
C ASP A 213 -4.44 -8.31 -11.71
N GLY A 214 -3.13 -8.13 -11.88
CA GLY A 214 -2.53 -7.88 -13.18
C GLY A 214 -2.03 -9.17 -13.83
N PRO A 215 -1.94 -9.23 -15.17
CA PRO A 215 -1.52 -10.43 -15.90
C PRO A 215 -0.04 -10.82 -15.70
N ILE A 216 0.75 -9.98 -15.01
CA ILE A 216 2.19 -10.19 -14.77
C ILE A 216 2.50 -10.07 -13.28
N ASN A 217 1.94 -9.07 -12.62
CA ASN A 217 2.09 -8.85 -11.19
C ASN A 217 0.76 -8.42 -10.58
N ASN A 218 0.54 -8.87 -9.36
CA ASN A 218 -0.43 -8.31 -8.44
C ASN A 218 0.14 -7.03 -7.82
N ARG A 219 -0.74 -6.07 -7.51
CA ARG A 219 -0.38 -4.86 -6.75
C ARG A 219 -1.41 -4.56 -5.69
N MET A 220 -0.93 -4.09 -4.55
CA MET A 220 -1.76 -3.72 -3.41
C MET A 220 -1.29 -2.39 -2.85
N HIS A 221 -2.21 -1.46 -2.62
CA HIS A 221 -1.95 -0.22 -1.90
C HIS A 221 -2.64 -0.33 -0.56
N ILE A 222 -1.89 -0.22 0.52
CA ILE A 222 -2.42 -0.30 1.88
C ILE A 222 -2.09 0.94 2.68
N GLY A 223 -2.93 1.27 3.65
CA GLY A 223 -2.68 2.31 4.64
C GLY A 223 -2.81 1.78 6.06
N VAL A 224 -2.04 2.34 6.98
CA VAL A 224 -2.17 2.09 8.43
C VAL A 224 -2.26 3.42 9.17
N ASP A 225 -3.31 3.57 9.97
CA ASP A 225 -3.48 4.73 10.86
C ASP A 225 -2.49 4.62 12.03
N TYR A 226 -1.67 5.66 12.19
CA TYR A 226 -0.76 5.79 13.33
C TYR A 226 -1.13 6.95 14.24
N SER A 227 -2.28 7.59 14.03
CA SER A 227 -2.74 8.68 14.88
C SER A 227 -2.98 8.19 16.30
N ALA A 228 -2.57 9.00 17.28
CA ALA A 228 -2.71 8.66 18.70
C ALA A 228 -4.15 8.43 19.14
N ALA A 229 -5.12 9.01 18.42
CA ALA A 229 -6.54 8.88 18.70
C ALA A 229 -7.22 7.74 17.92
N GLY A 230 -6.56 7.15 16.92
CA GLY A 230 -7.19 6.20 15.99
C GLY A 230 -8.31 6.85 15.17
N ASP A 231 -8.14 8.12 14.82
CA ASP A 231 -9.14 8.96 14.15
C ASP A 231 -8.86 9.16 12.65
N GLY A 232 -7.85 8.47 12.10
CA GLY A 232 -7.46 8.58 10.70
C GLY A 232 -6.81 9.93 10.32
N SER A 233 -6.30 10.69 11.28
CA SER A 233 -5.63 11.96 10.99
C SER A 233 -4.16 11.82 10.56
N ALA A 234 -3.60 10.61 10.62
CA ALA A 234 -2.20 10.37 10.25
C ALA A 234 -1.99 8.92 9.77
N TYR A 235 -1.49 8.75 8.55
CA TYR A 235 -1.31 7.44 7.93
C TYR A 235 0.09 7.23 7.38
N TRP A 236 0.58 5.99 7.51
CA TRP A 236 1.59 5.44 6.61
C TRP A 236 0.90 4.68 5.47
N ASN A 237 1.45 4.80 4.26
CA ASN A 237 0.90 4.20 3.05
C ASN A 237 1.99 3.45 2.28
N TYR A 238 1.65 2.25 1.80
CA TYR A 238 2.59 1.34 1.17
C TYR A 238 2.05 0.76 -0.13
N TRP A 239 2.88 0.73 -1.17
CA TRP A 239 2.62 -0.04 -2.38
C TRP A 239 3.39 -1.35 -2.35
N LEU A 240 2.67 -2.46 -2.44
CA LEU A 240 3.22 -3.81 -2.56
C LEU A 240 2.99 -4.37 -3.96
N THR A 241 3.86 -5.29 -4.35
CA THR A 241 3.70 -6.10 -5.54
C THR A 241 4.06 -7.55 -5.28
N SER A 242 3.45 -8.46 -6.02
CA SER A 242 3.81 -9.87 -6.03
C SER A 242 3.74 -10.39 -7.48
N PRO A 243 4.73 -11.16 -7.95
CA PRO A 243 4.62 -11.84 -9.23
C PRO A 243 3.37 -12.72 -9.29
N VAL A 244 2.74 -12.80 -10.46
CA VAL A 244 1.71 -13.83 -10.69
C VAL A 244 2.40 -15.19 -10.67
N GLN A 245 1.82 -16.14 -9.93
CA GLN A 245 2.29 -17.54 -9.88
C GLN A 245 1.83 -18.35 -11.09
#